data_AF-A0AAD9C9I4-F1
#
_entry.id   AF-A0AAD9C9I4-F1
#
_cell.length_a   1.000
_cell.length_b   1.000
_cell.length_c   1.000
_cell.angle_alpha   90.00
_cell.angle_beta   90.00
_cell.angle_gamma   90.00
#
_symmetry.space_group_name_H-M   'P 1'
#
loop_
_entity.id
_entity.type
_entity.pdbx_description
1 polymer ?
#
loop_
_entity_poly.entity_id
_entity_poly.type
_entity_poly.pdbx_seq_one_letter_code
_entity_poly.pdbx_strand_id
1 'polypeptide(L)'
;MKSDRMWFYPPETPGFVGGGLPTPQLFFRSRVFVWRPVGVWRYSLKCPRGDNCVGSGRNVHLSKSGYHSKVRLICDVSGWYTVITDVLSCGPCTKGGQEQRGCLSGPVACVG
;
A
#
# COMPACT_ATOMS: atom_id res chain seq x y z
N MET A 1 -20.51 -9.52 54.57
CA MET A 1 -20.18 -8.24 53.90
C MET A 1 -19.43 -8.56 52.62
N LYS A 2 -20.02 -8.34 51.44
CA LYS A 2 -19.36 -8.54 50.14
C LYS A 2 -18.41 -7.37 49.89
N SER A 3 -17.15 -7.64 49.55
CA SER A 3 -16.18 -6.60 49.24
C SER A 3 -16.46 -6.03 47.85
N ASP A 4 -16.92 -4.78 47.79
CA ASP A 4 -17.25 -4.08 46.55
C ASP A 4 -16.03 -3.40 45.90
N ARG A 5 -14.84 -4.00 46.07
CA ARG A 5 -13.60 -3.46 45.51
C ARG A 5 -13.38 -4.03 44.11
N MET A 6 -13.73 -3.23 43.11
CA MET A 6 -13.28 -3.41 41.73
C MET A 6 -11.74 -3.39 41.71
N TRP A 7 -11.13 -4.44 41.17
CA TRP A 7 -9.67 -4.64 41.05
C TRP A 7 -9.03 -3.81 39.93
N PHE A 8 -9.79 -2.89 39.34
CA PHE A 8 -9.40 -2.15 38.17
C PHE A 8 -9.40 -0.65 38.47
N TYR A 9 -8.21 -0.09 38.59
CA TYR A 9 -7.98 1.36 38.56
C TYR A 9 -7.61 1.72 37.13
N PRO A 10 -8.57 2.12 36.26
CA PRO A 10 -8.20 2.62 34.95
C PRO A 10 -7.24 3.79 35.14
N PRO A 11 -6.15 3.87 34.34
CA PRO A 11 -5.29 5.04 34.36
C PRO A 11 -6.14 6.28 34.13
N GLU A 12 -5.80 7.38 34.81
CA GLU A 12 -6.51 8.65 34.66
C GLU A 12 -6.70 8.94 33.18
N THR A 13 -7.95 9.24 32.78
CA THR A 13 -8.26 9.68 31.43
C THR A 13 -7.26 10.78 31.09
N PRO A 14 -6.48 10.67 30.00
CA PRO A 14 -5.49 11.67 29.68
C PRO A 14 -6.20 13.01 29.70
N GLY A 15 -5.82 13.84 30.69
CA GLY A 15 -6.45 15.13 30.92
C GLY A 15 -6.53 15.86 29.60
N PHE A 16 -7.69 16.49 29.35
CA PHE A 16 -7.95 17.34 28.19
C PHE A 16 -6.65 17.84 27.57
N VAL A 17 -6.34 17.41 26.34
CA VAL A 17 -5.13 17.83 25.63
C VAL A 17 -5.30 19.32 25.32
N GLY A 18 -5.01 20.15 26.33
CA GLY A 18 -5.05 21.59 26.31
C GLY A 18 -3.84 22.10 25.56
N GLY A 19 -3.84 21.84 24.26
CA GLY A 19 -2.84 22.30 23.33
C GLY A 19 -3.47 22.38 21.95
N GLY A 20 -3.01 23.31 21.12
CA GLY A 20 -3.41 23.37 19.71
C GLY A 20 -3.22 22.01 19.04
N LEU A 21 -4.00 21.74 17.98
CA LEU A 21 -3.96 20.46 17.27
C LEU A 21 -2.49 20.00 17.09
N PRO A 22 -2.11 18.81 17.57
CA PRO A 22 -0.75 18.32 17.41
C PRO A 22 -0.39 18.38 15.93
N THR A 23 0.72 19.03 15.62
CA THR A 23 1.13 19.21 14.24
C THR A 23 1.34 17.83 13.60
N PRO A 24 0.92 17.60 12.34
CA PRO A 24 1.04 16.28 11.70
C PRO A 24 2.44 15.67 11.78
N GLN A 25 3.47 16.49 11.91
CA GLN A 25 4.88 16.15 12.13
C GLN A 25 5.12 15.29 13.38
N LEU A 26 4.26 15.40 14.41
CA LEU A 26 4.31 14.55 15.60
C LEU A 26 3.88 13.11 15.31
N PHE A 27 3.05 12.89 14.29
CA PHE A 27 2.59 11.56 13.86
C PHE A 27 3.39 11.04 12.66
N PHE A 28 3.82 11.94 11.77
CA PHE A 28 4.55 11.62 10.55
C PHE A 28 5.99 12.12 10.68
N ARG A 29 6.89 11.23 11.13
CA ARG A 29 8.33 11.55 11.28
C ARG A 29 9.07 11.75 9.96
N SER A 30 8.46 11.43 8.82
CA SER A 30 9.08 11.60 7.48
C SER A 30 8.04 11.96 6.43
N ARG A 31 8.45 12.71 5.40
CA ARG A 31 7.62 12.98 4.23
C ARG A 31 7.34 11.68 3.50
N VAL A 32 6.08 11.45 3.12
CA VAL A 32 5.67 10.25 2.38
C VAL A 32 5.09 10.67 1.03
N PHE A 33 5.58 10.05 -0.02
CA PHE A 33 5.05 10.19 -1.37
C PHE A 33 4.42 8.87 -1.81
N VAL A 34 3.12 8.93 -2.12
CA VAL A 34 2.31 7.77 -2.47
C VAL A 34 2.14 7.74 -3.98
N TRP A 35 3.00 6.96 -4.66
CA TRP A 35 2.99 6.79 -6.11
C TRP A 35 1.84 5.86 -6.52
N ARG A 36 0.70 6.45 -6.87
CA ARG A 36 -0.54 5.74 -7.22
C ARG A 36 -1.14 6.20 -8.55
N PRO A 37 -0.51 5.83 -9.68
CA PRO A 37 -0.97 6.27 -10.99
C PRO A 37 -2.40 5.80 -11.31
N VAL A 38 -2.73 4.54 -11.04
CA VAL A 38 -4.09 4.03 -11.32
C VAL A 38 -5.06 4.34 -10.17
N GLY A 39 -4.62 4.12 -8.92
CA GLY A 39 -5.50 4.19 -7.75
C GLY A 39 -5.91 5.59 -7.29
N VAL A 40 -5.08 6.61 -7.55
CA VAL A 40 -5.36 8.00 -7.12
C VAL A 40 -5.41 8.93 -8.33
N TRP A 41 -4.44 8.83 -9.23
CA TRP A 41 -4.33 9.74 -10.38
C TRP A 41 -5.18 9.31 -11.58
N ARG A 42 -5.80 8.12 -11.53
CA ARG A 42 -6.70 7.58 -12.56
C ARG A 42 -6.06 7.45 -13.95
N TYR A 43 -4.75 7.27 -14.03
CA TYR A 43 -4.08 6.93 -15.27
C TYR A 43 -4.51 5.54 -15.76
N SER A 44 -4.79 5.45 -17.06
CA SER A 44 -5.08 4.19 -17.73
C SER A 44 -3.77 3.62 -18.29
N LEU A 45 -3.16 2.68 -17.56
CA LEU A 45 -1.89 2.07 -17.94
C LEU A 45 -2.13 0.73 -18.65
N LYS A 46 -1.54 0.54 -19.84
CA LYS A 46 -1.60 -0.73 -20.57
C LYS A 46 -0.64 -1.76 -19.97
N CYS A 47 -0.95 -3.04 -20.17
CA CYS A 47 -0.06 -4.13 -19.77
C CYS A 47 1.30 -3.99 -20.49
N PRO A 48 2.42 -3.96 -19.76
CA PRO A 48 3.75 -3.77 -20.36
C PRO A 48 4.20 -4.96 -21.20
N ARG A 49 3.55 -6.13 -21.05
CA ARG A 49 3.84 -7.32 -21.88
C ARG A 49 3.39 -7.17 -23.33
N GLY A 50 2.59 -6.15 -23.66
CA GLY A 50 2.18 -5.86 -25.04
C GLY A 50 1.53 -7.07 -25.71
N ASP A 51 2.06 -7.45 -26.87
CA ASP A 51 1.60 -8.61 -27.65
C ASP A 51 1.86 -9.95 -26.96
N ASN A 52 2.84 -10.01 -26.06
CA ASN A 52 3.13 -11.18 -25.22
C ASN A 52 2.19 -11.30 -24.00
N CYS A 53 1.21 -10.40 -23.87
CA CYS A 53 0.17 -10.52 -22.86
C CYS A 53 -0.77 -11.70 -23.21
N VAL A 54 -1.08 -12.56 -22.24
CA VAL A 54 -2.07 -13.65 -22.40
C VAL A 54 -3.44 -13.12 -22.83
N GLY A 55 -3.77 -11.88 -22.47
CA GLY A 55 -4.98 -11.17 -22.95
C GLY A 55 -4.94 -10.75 -24.43
N SER A 56 -3.88 -11.13 -25.15
CA SER A 56 -3.76 -11.21 -26.60
C SER A 56 -4.11 -9.90 -27.35
N GLY A 57 -3.22 -8.90 -27.30
CA GLY A 57 -3.28 -7.72 -28.19
C GLY A 57 -4.42 -6.71 -27.97
N ARG A 58 -5.28 -6.88 -26.96
CA ARG A 58 -6.55 -6.13 -26.79
C ARG A 58 -6.51 -4.84 -25.96
N ASN A 59 -5.38 -4.15 -25.87
CA ASN A 59 -5.26 -2.97 -24.99
C ASN A 59 -5.69 -3.29 -23.53
N VAL A 60 -5.18 -4.38 -22.97
CA VAL A 60 -5.49 -4.75 -21.59
C VAL A 60 -4.89 -3.71 -20.64
N HIS A 61 -5.72 -3.11 -19.81
CA HIS A 61 -5.29 -2.13 -18.81
C HIS A 61 -5.02 -2.80 -17.47
N LEU A 62 -4.08 -2.22 -16.75
CA LEU A 62 -3.70 -2.65 -15.41
C LEU A 62 -4.73 -2.19 -14.37
N SER A 63 -5.00 -3.04 -13.39
CA SER A 63 -5.89 -2.73 -12.27
C SER A 63 -5.11 -2.64 -10.95
N LYS A 64 -5.65 -1.85 -10.01
CA LYS A 64 -5.11 -1.72 -8.64
C LYS A 64 -5.10 -3.08 -7.94
N SER A 65 -3.98 -3.44 -7.34
CA SER A 65 -3.79 -4.73 -6.65
C SER A 65 -3.18 -4.59 -5.25
N GLY A 66 -3.08 -3.36 -4.75
CA GLY A 66 -2.62 -3.07 -3.40
C GLY A 66 -1.33 -2.27 -3.40
N TYR A 67 -0.46 -2.52 -2.43
CA TYR A 67 0.79 -1.79 -2.28
C TYR A 67 1.97 -2.74 -2.33
N HIS A 68 3.11 -2.21 -2.74
CA HIS A 68 4.35 -2.96 -2.70
C HIS A 68 4.73 -3.22 -1.24
N SER A 69 5.17 -4.45 -0.94
CA SER A 69 5.52 -4.86 0.44
C SER A 69 6.74 -4.12 0.99
N LYS A 70 7.59 -3.60 0.10
CA LYS A 70 8.75 -2.78 0.46
C LYS A 70 8.46 -1.32 0.19
N VAL A 71 8.87 -0.50 1.13
CA VAL A 71 8.89 0.94 1.02
C VAL A 71 10.32 1.39 0.66
N ARG A 72 10.46 2.43 -0.17
CA ARG A 72 11.78 2.94 -0.58
C ARG A 72 12.03 4.29 0.08
N LEU A 73 13.21 4.51 0.63
CA LEU A 73 13.64 5.83 1.11
C LEU A 73 14.46 6.50 0.00
N ILE A 74 14.07 7.72 -0.39
CA ILE A 74 14.69 8.51 -1.46
C ILE A 74 15.33 9.75 -0.85
N CYS A 75 16.55 10.05 -1.27
CA CYS A 75 17.22 11.31 -0.99
C CYS A 75 16.83 12.33 -2.07
N ASP A 76 16.17 13.41 -1.68
CA ASP A 76 15.90 14.59 -2.51
C ASP A 76 16.85 15.74 -2.14
N VAL A 77 16.89 16.78 -2.97
CA VAL A 77 17.62 18.03 -2.72
C VAL A 77 17.27 18.61 -1.34
N SER A 78 16.01 18.49 -0.92
CA SER A 78 15.50 19.01 0.34
C SER A 78 15.54 18.02 1.52
N GLY A 79 16.22 16.88 1.37
CA GLY A 79 16.35 15.83 2.38
C GLY A 79 15.62 14.54 2.00
N TRP A 80 15.34 13.69 2.98
CA TRP A 80 14.84 12.35 2.71
C TRP A 80 13.31 12.28 2.70
N TYR A 81 12.76 11.42 1.85
CA TYR A 81 11.35 11.08 1.85
C TYR A 81 11.12 9.62 1.48
N THR A 82 9.98 9.11 1.91
CA THR A 82 9.63 7.70 1.80
C THR A 82 8.63 7.54 0.66
N VAL A 83 8.86 6.60 -0.26
CA VAL A 83 7.96 6.30 -1.38
C VAL A 83 7.27 4.96 -1.20
N ILE A 84 5.95 5.01 -1.28
CA ILE A 84 5.06 3.85 -1.34
C ILE A 84 4.52 3.75 -2.75
N THR A 85 4.54 2.56 -3.36
CA THR A 85 4.10 2.34 -4.75
C THR A 85 2.87 1.44 -4.80
N ASP A 86 1.92 1.79 -5.68
CA ASP A 86 0.80 0.90 -6.04
C ASP A 86 1.36 -0.35 -6.74
N VAL A 87 0.84 -1.51 -6.39
CA VAL A 87 1.06 -2.74 -7.14
C VAL A 87 -0.11 -2.90 -8.09
N LEU A 88 0.21 -3.02 -9.37
CA LEU A 88 -0.78 -3.18 -10.42
C LEU A 88 -0.72 -4.59 -10.98
N SER A 89 -1.88 -5.12 -11.37
CA SER A 89 -1.96 -6.45 -12.01
C SER A 89 -2.64 -6.37 -13.36
N CYS A 90 -2.27 -7.31 -14.21
CA CYS A 90 -2.97 -7.60 -15.45
C CYS A 90 -3.79 -8.87 -15.20
N GLY A 91 -5.12 -8.73 -15.16
CA GLY A 91 -6.03 -9.86 -14.86
C GLY A 91 -5.73 -11.13 -15.67
N PRO A 92 -5.63 -11.06 -17.01
CA PRO A 92 -5.25 -12.21 -17.84
C PRO A 92 -3.90 -12.83 -17.49
N CYS A 93 -2.86 -12.02 -17.26
CA CYS A 93 -1.54 -12.51 -16.92
C CYS A 93 -1.48 -13.16 -15.54
N THR A 94 -2.22 -12.61 -14.57
CA THR A 94 -2.32 -13.19 -13.23
C THR A 94 -3.01 -14.55 -13.28
N LYS A 95 -4.11 -14.66 -14.03
CA LYS A 95 -4.84 -15.93 -14.20
C LYS A 95 -4.04 -16.98 -14.98
N GLY A 96 -3.50 -16.62 -16.15
CA GLY A 96 -2.70 -17.54 -16.96
C GLY A 96 -1.40 -17.99 -16.27
N GLY A 97 -0.81 -17.12 -15.44
CA GLY A 97 0.34 -17.48 -14.61
C GLY A 97 0.01 -18.47 -13.48
N GLN A 98 -1.22 -18.44 -12.94
CA GLN A 98 -1.69 -19.43 -11.97
C GLN A 98 -1.96 -20.79 -12.62
N GLU A 99 -2.50 -20.79 -13.83
CA GLU A 99 -2.78 -22.00 -14.60
C GLU A 99 -1.50 -22.73 -15.03
N GLN A 100 -0.47 -22.00 -15.46
CA GLN A 100 0.84 -22.58 -15.77
C GLN A 100 1.63 -23.05 -14.55
N ARG A 101 1.31 -22.54 -13.35
CA ARG A 101 2.03 -22.85 -12.10
C ARG A 101 1.36 -23.90 -11.22
N GLY A 102 0.24 -24.49 -11.66
CA GLY A 102 -0.41 -25.58 -10.94
C GLY A 102 -0.48 -25.35 -9.43
N CYS A 103 -1.37 -24.46 -8.98
CA CYS A 103 -1.76 -24.37 -7.56
C CYS A 103 -0.59 -24.24 -6.55
N LEU A 104 0.15 -23.13 -6.56
CA LEU A 104 0.97 -22.71 -5.41
C LEU A 104 0.72 -21.24 -5.10
N SER A 105 0.09 -21.02 -3.95
CA SER A 105 -0.19 -19.74 -3.31
C SER A 105 1.11 -19.00 -2.95
N GLY A 106 1.41 -17.91 -3.65
CA GLY A 106 2.47 -16.98 -3.29
C GLY A 106 2.54 -15.76 -4.22
N PRO A 107 2.75 -14.54 -3.71
CA PRO A 107 2.76 -13.33 -4.53
C PRO A 107 4.07 -13.26 -5.30
N VAL A 108 4.03 -13.60 -6.60
CA VAL A 108 5.18 -13.37 -7.47
C VAL A 108 5.04 -12.01 -8.11
N ALA A 109 5.76 -11.06 -7.52
CA ALA A 109 6.11 -9.81 -8.15
C ALA A 109 6.75 -10.12 -9.51
N CYS A 110 6.14 -9.59 -10.58
CA CYS A 110 6.83 -9.48 -11.85
C CYS A 110 7.95 -8.45 -11.65
N VAL A 111 9.18 -8.94 -11.47
CA VAL A 111 10.39 -8.13 -11.63
C VAL A 111 10.77 -8.21 -13.11
N GLY A 112 11.29 -7.08 -13.62
CA GLY A 112 11.45 -6.75 -15.04
C GLY A 112 12.39 -7.65 -15.83
#